data_AF-A0A352NIJ2-F1
#
_entry.id   AF-A0A352NIJ2-F1
#
_cell.length_a   1.000
_cell.length_b   1.000
_cell.length_c   1.000
_cell.angle_alpha   90.00
_cell.angle_beta   90.00
_cell.angle_gamma   90.00
#
_symmetry.space_group_name_H-M   'P 1'
#
loop_
_entity.id
_entity.type
_entity.pdbx_description
1 polymer ?
#
loop_
_entity_poly.entity_id
_entity_poly.type
_entity_poly.pdbx_seq_one_letter_code
_entity_poly.pdbx_strand_id
1 'polypeptide(L)' 'MNRLLNLTDSAAGDIFLTGGKGANLHRLAAMDGIHVPGGFVITTGAFRELCAGVAASCGEALQVSS' A
#
# COMPACT_ATOMS: atom_id res chain seq x y z
N MET A 1 12.78 -2.51 0.31
CA MET A 1 11.35 -2.73 0.58
C MET A 1 10.61 -2.65 -0.75
N ASN A 2 9.77 -3.63 -1.09
CA ASN A 2 8.92 -3.51 -2.28
C ASN A 2 7.77 -2.53 -2.00
N ARG A 3 7.63 -1.51 -2.84
CA ARG A 3 6.58 -0.49 -2.70
C ARG A 3 5.24 -0.94 -3.29
N LEU A 4 5.32 -1.90 -4.21
CA LEU A 4 4.22 -2.35 -5.04
C LEU A 4 4.30 -3.87 -5.13
N LEU A 5 3.17 -4.53 -4.89
CA LEU A 5 3.02 -5.97 -4.98
C LEU A 5 1.96 -6.28 -6.02
N ASN A 6 2.20 -7.28 -6.87
CA ASN A 6 1.13 -7.81 -7.69
C ASN A 6 0.04 -8.39 -6.79
N LEU A 7 -1.24 -8.21 -7.12
CA LEU A 7 -2.34 -8.75 -6.32
C LEU A 7 -2.26 -10.29 -6.16
N THR A 8 -1.67 -11.00 -7.13
CA THR A 8 -1.50 -12.46 -7.07
C THR A 8 -0.24 -12.90 -6.32
N ASP A 9 0.60 -11.98 -5.86
CA ASP A 9 1.77 -12.30 -5.03
C ASP A 9 1.31 -12.76 -3.64
N SER A 10 1.89 -13.83 -3.10
CA SER A 10 1.56 -14.34 -1.76
C SER A 10 1.79 -13.29 -0.67
N ALA A 11 2.77 -12.40 -0.85
CA ALA A 11 3.03 -11.30 0.07
C ALA A 11 1.88 -10.27 0.12
N ALA A 12 1.03 -10.20 -0.91
CA ALA A 12 -0.13 -9.31 -0.91
C ALA A 12 -1.23 -9.75 0.08
N GLY A 13 -1.19 -11.00 0.54
CA GLY A 13 -2.08 -11.53 1.57
C GLY A 13 -1.73 -11.07 3.00
N ASP A 14 -0.57 -10.47 3.22
CA ASP A 14 -0.12 -10.01 4.53
C ASP A 14 -0.78 -8.67 4.91
N ILE A 15 -1.55 -8.69 6.00
CA ILE A 15 -2.21 -7.51 6.57
C ILE A 15 -1.22 -6.44 7.02
N PHE A 16 -0.05 -6.80 7.53
CA PHE A 16 0.93 -5.81 7.98
C PHE A 16 1.56 -5.08 6.80
N LEU A 17 1.73 -5.78 5.68
CA LEU A 17 2.35 -5.23 4.49
C LEU A 17 1.37 -4.46 3.60
N THR A 18 0.10 -4.86 3.54
CA THR A 18 -0.88 -4.31 2.59
C THR A 18 -2.17 -3.75 3.22
N GLY A 19 -2.34 -3.91 4.53
CA GLY A 19 -3.58 -3.58 5.24
C GLY A 19 -4.72 -4.56 4.96
N GLY A 20 -5.85 -4.36 5.65
CA GLY A 20 -7.00 -5.27 5.55
C GLY A 20 -7.63 -5.36 4.16
N LYS A 21 -7.59 -4.28 3.37
CA LYS A 21 -8.17 -4.26 2.01
C LYS A 21 -7.33 -5.08 1.03
N GLY A 22 -6.02 -4.82 0.97
CA GLY A 22 -5.09 -5.54 0.10
C GLY A 22 -5.09 -7.04 0.39
N ALA A 23 -4.96 -7.39 1.67
CA ALA A 23 -4.97 -8.77 2.13
C ALA A 23 -6.29 -9.50 1.84
N ASN A 24 -7.44 -8.84 2.02
CA ASN A 24 -8.73 -9.45 1.70
C ASN A 24 -8.92 -9.62 0.19
N LEU A 25 -8.48 -8.64 -0.61
CA LEU A 25 -8.61 -8.72 -2.07
C LEU A 25 -7.73 -9.83 -2.65
N HIS A 26 -6.51 -10.01 -2.12
CA HIS A 26 -5.65 -11.15 -2.45
C HIS A 26 -6.35 -12.48 -2.13
N ARG A 27 -6.94 -12.60 -0.93
CA ARG A 27 -7.68 -13.80 -0.53
C ARG A 27 -8.88 -14.08 -1.44
N LEU A 28 -9.65 -13.05 -1.82
CA LEU A 28 -10.75 -13.19 -2.78
C LEU A 28 -10.25 -13.63 -4.16
N ALA A 29 -9.10 -13.12 -4.61
CA ALA A 29 -8.51 -13.49 -5.90
C ALA A 29 -8.01 -14.94 -5.92
N ALA A 30 -7.72 -15.52 -4.77
CA ALA A 30 -7.32 -16.92 -4.61
C ALA A 30 -8.51 -17.88 -4.40
N MET A 31 -9.74 -17.37 -4.25
CA MET A 31 -10.94 -18.20 -4.06
C MET A 31 -11.49 -18.68 -5.40
N ASP A 32 -11.72 -19.99 -5.52
CA ASP A 32 -12.36 -20.57 -6.70
C ASP A 32 -13.76 -19.98 -6.91
N GLY A 33 -14.08 -19.66 -8.17
CA GLY A 33 -15.38 -19.12 -8.56
C GLY A 33 -15.59 -17.62 -8.28
N ILE A 34 -14.62 -16.93 -7.69
CA ILE A 34 -14.66 -15.48 -7.50
C ILE A 34 -13.75 -14.79 -8.50
N HIS A 35 -14.31 -13.96 -9.37
CA HIS A 35 -13.52 -13.13 -10.28
C HIS A 35 -13.15 -11.80 -9.63
N VAL A 36 -11.87 -11.61 -9.36
CA VAL A 36 -11.30 -10.32 -8.96
C VAL A 36 -10.53 -9.73 -10.14
N PRO A 37 -10.80 -8.46 -10.53
CA PRO A 37 -10.02 -7.80 -11.56
C PRO A 37 -8.53 -7.77 -11.20
N GLY A 38 -7.67 -8.01 -12.19
CA GLY A 38 -6.22 -7.93 -12.02
C GLY A 38 -5.77 -6.55 -11.51
N GLY A 39 -4.66 -6.51 -10.78
CA GLY A 39 -4.15 -5.26 -10.23
C GLY A 39 -2.96 -5.44 -9.31
N PHE A 40 -2.71 -4.42 -8.51
CA PHE A 40 -1.60 -4.37 -7.58
C PHE A 40 -1.99 -3.67 -6.28
N VAL A 41 -1.17 -3.86 -5.25
CA VAL A 41 -1.34 -3.24 -3.95
C VAL A 41 -0.10 -2.42 -3.60
N ILE A 42 -0.30 -1.18 -3.18
CA ILE A 42 0.76 -0.32 -2.62
C ILE A 42 0.97 -0.72 -1.16
N THR A 43 2.22 -0.95 -0.76
CA THR A 43 2.51 -1.41 0.59
C THR A 43 2.33 -0.30 1.62
N THR A 44 2.00 -0.68 2.86
CA THR A 44 1.91 0.25 4.00
C THR A 44 3.24 0.96 4.26
N GLY A 45 4.36 0.29 3.95
CA GLY A 45 5.70 0.88 3.96
C GLY A 45 5.84 2.04 2.97
N ALA A 46 5.42 1.84 1.71
CA ALA A 46 5.45 2.90 0.70
C ALA A 46 4.57 4.10 1.08
N PHE A 47 3.40 3.84 1.65
CA PHE A 47 2.52 4.91 2.15
C PHE A 47 3.19 5.71 3.28
N ARG A 48 3.86 5.04 4.23
CA ARG A 48 4.59 5.70 5.31
C ARG A 48 5.75 6.56 4.80
N GLU A 49 6.52 6.04 3.84
CA GLU A 49 7.60 6.80 3.18
C GLU A 49 7.04 8.08 2.53
N LEU A 50 5.93 7.97 1.81
CA LEU A 50 5.26 9.11 1.18
C LEU A 50 4.82 10.13 2.23
N CYS A 51 4.13 9.70 3.29
CA CYS A 51 3.69 10.60 4.36
C CYS A 51 4.85 11.33 5.04
N ALA A 52 5.96 10.63 5.29
CA ALA A 52 7.16 11.24 5.87
C ALA A 52 7.75 12.32 4.94
N GLY A 53 7.83 12.05 3.63
CA GLY A 53 8.28 13.02 2.63
C GLY A 53 7.37 14.24 2.55
N VAL A 54 6.05 14.03 2.54
CA VAL A 54 5.06 15.13 2.55
C VAL A 54 5.19 15.96 3.83
N ALA A 55 5.25 15.33 5.01
CA ALA A 55 5.39 16.04 6.28
C ALA A 55 6.66 16.89 6.33
N ALA A 56 7.79 16.38 5.82
CA ALA A 56 9.04 17.15 5.71
C ALA A 56 8.87 18.39 4.83
N SER A 57 8.28 18.23 3.64
CA SER A 57 8.06 19.35 2.71
C SER A 57 7.07 20.41 3.23
N CYS A 58 6.03 20.00 3.97
CA CYS A 58 5.08 20.91 4.60
C CYS A 58 5.70 21.64 5.80
N GLY A 59 6.62 21.00 6.53
CA GLY A 59 7.39 21.63 7.60
C GLY A 59 8.27 22.77 7.10
N GLU A 60 8.91 22.60 5.94
CA GLU A 60 9.68 23.67 5.28
C GLU A 60 8.78 24.83 4.84
N ALA A 61 7.59 24.54 4.27
CA ALA A 61 6.64 25.58 3.87
C ALA A 61 6.11 26.42 5.05
N LEU A 62 6.06 25.87 6.28
CA LEU A 62 5.64 26.60 7.47
C LEU A 62 6.76 27.45 8.11
N GLN A 63 8.03 27.17 7.80
CA GLN A 63 9.20 27.88 8.36
C GLN A 63 9.62 29.13 7.56
N VAL A 64 9.10 29.33 6.34
CA VAL A 64 9.42 30.48 5.46
C VAL A 64 8.51 31.71 5.73
N SER A 65 7.65 31.64 6.75
CA SER A 65 6.87 32.77 7.25
C SER A 65 7.36 33.18 8.64
N SER A 66 8.57 33.72 8.74
CA SER A 66 9.08 34.42 9.94
C SER A 66 10.01 35.55 9.53
#